data_AF-A0A914GBM5-F1
#
_entry.id   AF-A0A914GBM5-F1
#
_cell.length_a   1.000
_cell.length_b   1.000
_cell.length_c   1.000
_cell.angle_alpha   90.00
_cell.angle_beta   90.00
_cell.angle_gamma   90.00
#
_symmetry.space_group_name_H-M   'P 1'
#
loop_
_entity.id
_entity.type
_entity.pdbx_description
1 polymer ?
#
loop_
_entity_poly.entity_id
_entity_poly.type
_entity_poly.pdbx_seq_one_letter_code
_entity_poly.pdbx_strand_id
1 'polypeptide(L)'
;MQERYNEMKKNWTRINEKLVDRQKKLEIALDDAINLNNDMQSMTRWLDNAENYLSNLPQISRLPDTLNRQMDSHLAFVDKVGGQREVMSDLNTRGSKIQFTCEKKDAIPIKNRLISLKHRFDKIVNRTADRTK
;
A
#
# COMPACT_ATOMS: atom_id res chain seq x y z
N MET A 1 -0.25 41.24 -41.35
CA MET A 1 -0.07 39.79 -41.59
C MET A 1 0.97 39.17 -40.66
N GLN A 2 2.15 39.78 -40.48
CA GLN A 2 3.21 39.25 -39.62
C GLN A 2 2.82 39.07 -38.14
N GLU A 3 2.07 40.01 -37.55
CA GLU A 3 1.62 39.91 -36.16
C GLU A 3 0.69 38.71 -35.92
N ARG A 4 -0.29 38.48 -36.80
CA ARG A 4 -1.19 37.32 -36.70
C ARG A 4 -0.45 35.99 -36.78
N TYR A 5 0.57 35.90 -37.63
CA TYR A 5 1.42 34.71 -37.72
C TYR A 5 2.23 34.50 -36.43
N ASN A 6 2.84 35.56 -35.90
CA ASN A 6 3.60 35.49 -34.63
C ASN A 6 2.70 35.09 -33.45
N GLU A 7 1.48 35.61 -33.39
CA GLU A 7 0.50 35.26 -32.37
C GLU A 7 0.07 33.79 -32.47
N MET A 8 -0.20 33.30 -33.69
CA MET A 8 -0.55 31.90 -33.91
C MET A 8 0.61 30.96 -33.54
N LYS A 9 1.85 31.32 -33.90
CA LYS A 9 3.06 30.58 -33.52
C LYS A 9 3.22 30.52 -31.99
N LYS A 10 3.03 31.65 -31.29
CA LYS A 10 3.08 31.71 -29.82
C LYS A 10 2.02 30.82 -29.18
N ASN A 11 0.78 30.87 -29.69
CA ASN A 11 -0.31 30.03 -29.21
C ASN A 11 -0.02 28.54 -29.41
N TRP A 12 0.52 28.17 -30.58
CA TRP A 12 0.93 26.80 -30.88
C TRP A 12 2.01 26.31 -29.91
N THR A 13 3.08 27.09 -29.70
CA THR A 13 4.14 26.73 -28.74
C THR A 13 3.59 26.53 -27.33
N ARG A 14 2.71 27.43 -26.87
CA ARG A 14 2.07 27.32 -25.55
C ARG A 14 1.19 26.07 -25.41
N ILE A 15 0.44 25.71 -26.45
CA ILE A 15 -0.37 24.48 -26.44
C ILE A 15 0.54 23.26 -26.38
N ASN A 16 1.61 23.24 -27.19
CA ASN A 16 2.56 22.14 -27.22
C ASN A 16 3.26 21.95 -25.86
N GLU A 17 3.71 23.02 -25.23
CA GLU A 17 4.29 22.98 -23.87
C GLU A 17 3.32 22.41 -22.83
N LYS A 18 2.05 22.85 -22.86
CA LYS A 18 1.01 22.32 -21.96
C LYS A 18 0.71 20.85 -22.20
N LEU A 19 0.73 20.40 -23.46
CA LEU A 19 0.52 19.00 -23.81
C LEU A 19 1.66 18.12 -23.30
N VAL A 20 2.91 18.55 -23.50
CA VAL A 20 4.09 17.83 -23.00
C VAL A 20 4.09 17.74 -21.47
N ASP A 21 3.77 18.83 -20.76
CA ASP A 21 3.65 18.82 -19.30
C ASP A 21 2.54 17.88 -18.81
N ARG A 22 1.38 17.90 -19.48
CA ARG A 22 0.27 17.00 -19.16
C ARG A 22 0.65 15.53 -19.39
N GLN A 23 1.33 15.22 -20.49
CA GLN A 23 1.79 13.86 -20.77
C GLN A 23 2.71 13.35 -19.67
N LYS A 24 3.75 14.13 -19.31
CA LYS A 24 4.70 13.76 -18.25
C LYS A 24 4.00 13.50 -16.91
N LYS A 25 3.05 14.36 -16.52
CA LYS A 25 2.29 14.20 -15.29
C LYS A 25 1.44 12.92 -15.30
N LEU A 26 0.84 12.57 -16.43
CA LEU A 26 0.06 11.34 -16.58
C LEU A 26 0.96 10.10 -16.51
N GLU A 27 2.14 10.12 -17.13
CA GLU A 27 3.11 9.02 -17.06
C GLU A 27 3.58 8.76 -15.62
N ILE A 28 3.92 9.83 -14.88
CA ILE A 28 4.30 9.73 -13.46
C ILE A 28 3.15 9.19 -12.62
N ALA A 29 1.93 9.72 -12.80
CA ALA A 29 0.76 9.28 -12.04
C ALA A 29 0.42 7.80 -12.33
N LEU A 30 0.60 7.36 -13.57
CA LEU A 30 0.38 5.97 -13.96
C LEU A 30 1.39 5.03 -13.30
N ASP A 31 2.68 5.39 -13.31
CA ASP A 31 3.73 4.61 -12.66
C ASP A 31 3.50 4.53 -11.14
N ASP A 32 3.23 5.67 -10.48
CA ASP A 32 2.88 5.74 -9.06
C ASP A 32 1.69 4.80 -8.74
N ALA A 33 0.65 4.79 -9.58
CA ALA A 33 -0.54 3.96 -9.38
C ALA A 33 -0.28 2.46 -9.58
N ILE A 34 0.52 2.09 -10.58
CA ILE A 34 0.92 0.70 -10.83
C ILE A 34 1.73 0.16 -9.64
N ASN A 35 2.72 0.93 -9.20
CA ASN A 35 3.57 0.56 -8.07
C ASN A 35 2.74 0.41 -6.78
N LEU A 36 1.85 1.36 -6.49
CA LEU A 36 0.95 1.25 -5.34
C LEU A 36 0.09 -0.01 -5.41
N ASN A 37 -0.50 -0.32 -6.56
CA ASN A 37 -1.35 -1.50 -6.72
C ASN A 37 -0.57 -2.81 -6.54
N ASN A 38 0.67 -2.89 -7.05
CA ASN A 38 1.54 -4.04 -6.86
C ASN A 38 1.88 -4.26 -5.38
N ASP A 39 2.21 -3.18 -4.66
CA ASP A 39 2.54 -3.25 -3.24
C ASP A 39 1.32 -3.61 -2.39
N MET A 40 0.14 -3.08 -2.72
CA MET A 40 -1.12 -3.49 -2.10
C MET A 40 -1.41 -4.98 -2.29
N GLN A 41 -1.10 -5.55 -3.46
CA GLN A 41 -1.25 -6.99 -3.71
C GLN A 41 -0.25 -7.79 -2.88
N SER A 42 1.00 -7.33 -2.78
CA SER A 42 2.02 -7.96 -1.93
C SER A 42 1.60 -7.96 -0.47
N MET A 43 1.08 -6.84 0.04
CA MET A 43 0.54 -6.76 1.40
C MET A 43 -0.67 -7.67 1.59
N THR A 44 -1.56 -7.76 0.58
CA THR A 44 -2.71 -8.69 0.62
C THR A 44 -2.24 -10.13 0.81
N ARG A 45 -1.28 -10.59 0.01
CA ARG A 45 -0.71 -11.95 0.12
C ARG A 45 -0.06 -12.19 1.47
N TRP A 46 0.65 -11.19 2.01
CA TRP A 46 1.25 -11.31 3.33
C TRP A 46 0.17 -11.43 4.42
N LEU A 47 -0.88 -10.61 4.36
CA LEU A 47 -2.01 -10.67 5.29
C LEU A 47 -2.71 -12.03 5.22
N ASP A 48 -2.96 -12.57 4.03
CA ASP A 48 -3.57 -13.89 3.85
C ASP A 48 -2.74 -14.98 4.55
N ASN A 49 -1.42 -14.96 4.35
CA ASN A 49 -0.50 -15.91 4.97
C ASN A 49 -0.44 -15.75 6.50
N ALA A 50 -0.40 -14.52 7.00
CA ALA A 50 -0.35 -14.21 8.42
C ALA A 50 -1.66 -14.60 9.13
N GLU A 51 -2.81 -14.33 8.52
CA GLU A 51 -4.12 -14.75 9.01
C GLU A 51 -4.25 -16.27 9.05
N ASN A 52 -3.78 -16.96 8.01
CA ASN A 52 -3.75 -18.42 7.96
C ASN A 52 -2.83 -19.00 9.03
N TYR A 53 -1.62 -18.45 9.19
CA TYR A 53 -0.68 -18.85 10.24
C TYR A 53 -1.33 -18.75 11.62
N LEU A 54 -1.87 -17.57 11.96
CA LEU A 54 -2.51 -17.32 13.25
C LEU A 54 -3.72 -18.22 13.52
N SER A 55 -4.44 -18.63 12.48
CA SER A 55 -5.63 -19.49 12.61
C SER A 55 -5.29 -20.97 12.78
N ASN A 56 -4.11 -21.40 12.33
CA ASN A 56 -3.62 -22.78 12.46
C ASN A 56 -2.64 -22.98 13.62
N LEU A 57 -2.44 -21.96 14.46
CA LEU A 57 -1.54 -22.09 15.60
C LEU A 57 -2.06 -23.17 16.58
N PRO A 58 -1.21 -24.12 17.00
CA PRO A 58 -1.61 -25.14 17.95
C PRO A 58 -1.89 -24.51 19.33
N GLN A 59 -2.64 -25.25 20.15
CA GLN A 59 -2.79 -24.93 21.57
C GLN A 59 -1.41 -24.91 22.24
N ILE A 60 -1.27 -24.03 23.24
CA ILE A 60 -0.07 -23.93 24.06
C ILE A 60 0.21 -25.28 24.71
N SER A 61 1.42 -25.80 24.49
CA SER A 61 1.83 -27.09 25.02
C SER A 61 2.14 -27.01 26.51
N ARG A 62 1.90 -28.13 27.22
CA ARG A 62 2.34 -28.32 28.61
C ARG A 62 3.73 -28.96 28.71
N LEU A 63 4.30 -29.38 27.58
CA LEU A 63 5.63 -29.96 27.52
C LEU A 63 6.65 -28.84 27.33
N PRO A 64 7.66 -28.69 28.21
CA PRO A 64 8.61 -27.58 28.17
C PRO A 64 9.30 -27.41 26.81
N ASP A 65 9.78 -28.49 26.20
CA ASP A 65 10.49 -28.43 24.92
C ASP A 65 9.59 -27.93 23.78
N THR A 66 8.35 -28.40 23.74
CA THR A 66 7.36 -27.98 22.73
C THR A 66 6.94 -26.53 22.97
N LEU A 67 6.77 -26.13 24.23
CA LEU A 67 6.44 -24.76 24.60
C LEU A 67 7.53 -23.77 24.17
N ASN A 68 8.80 -24.10 24.40
CA ASN A 68 9.93 -23.26 23.98
C ASN A 68 9.93 -23.06 22.46
N ARG A 69 9.76 -24.14 21.68
CA ARG A 69 9.65 -24.03 20.21
C ARG A 69 8.45 -23.18 19.76
N GLN A 70 7.31 -23.32 20.44
CA GLN A 70 6.13 -22.49 20.16
C GLN A 70 6.40 -21.01 20.45
N MET A 71 7.12 -20.71 21.54
CA MET A 71 7.52 -19.35 21.90
C MET A 71 8.47 -18.75 20.86
N ASP A 72 9.53 -19.47 20.49
CA ASP A 72 10.51 -19.01 19.49
C ASP A 72 9.82 -18.69 18.14
N SER A 73 8.93 -19.58 17.70
CA SER A 73 8.16 -19.39 16.47
C SER A 73 7.23 -18.18 16.54
N HIS A 74 6.62 -17.94 17.72
CA HIS A 74 5.75 -16.80 17.95
C HIS A 74 6.52 -15.48 17.99
N LEU A 75 7.68 -15.44 18.66
CA LEU A 75 8.54 -14.25 18.69
C LEU A 75 9.06 -13.89 17.29
N ALA A 76 9.46 -14.88 16.50
CA ALA A 76 9.83 -14.66 15.09
C ALA A 76 8.65 -14.11 14.26
N PHE A 77 7.42 -14.53 14.57
CA PHE A 77 6.23 -13.98 13.91
C PHE A 77 5.93 -12.54 14.37
N VAL A 78 6.08 -12.22 15.66
CA VAL A 78 5.96 -10.86 16.20
C VAL A 78 6.91 -9.90 15.47
N ASP A 79 8.17 -10.30 15.28
CA ASP A 79 9.16 -9.51 14.54
C ASP A 79 8.74 -9.27 13.08
N LYS A 80 8.26 -10.31 12.39
CA LYS A 80 7.72 -10.19 11.03
C LYS A 80 6.53 -9.22 10.95
N VAL A 81 5.61 -9.27 11.93
CA VAL A 81 4.48 -8.33 12.01
C VAL A 81 4.99 -6.90 12.24
N GLY A 82 6.01 -6.73 13.09
CA GLY A 82 6.70 -5.47 13.32
C GLY A 82 7.26 -4.87 12.02
N GLY A 83 7.98 -5.68 11.24
CA GLY A 83 8.58 -5.25 9.96
C GLY A 83 7.56 -4.81 8.90
N GLN A 84 6.31 -5.28 8.95
CA GLN A 84 5.27 -4.84 8.03
C GLN A 84 4.59 -3.52 8.40
N ARG A 85 4.85 -2.99 9.60
CA ARG A 85 4.24 -1.73 10.06
C ARG A 85 4.65 -0.55 9.17
N GLU A 86 5.93 -0.47 8.82
CA GLU A 86 6.45 0.59 7.95
C GLU A 86 5.87 0.47 6.53
N VAL A 87 5.79 -0.75 6.00
CA VAL A 87 5.18 -1.03 4.68
C VAL A 87 3.73 -0.57 4.65
N MET A 88 2.93 -0.88 5.69
CA MET A 88 1.54 -0.42 5.79
C MET A 88 1.43 1.11 5.89
N SER A 89 2.39 1.77 6.55
CA SER A 89 2.42 3.23 6.67
C SER A 89 2.76 3.92 5.35
N ASP A 90 3.75 3.40 4.63
CA ASP A 90 4.13 3.86 3.29
C ASP A 90 2.98 3.70 2.29
N LEU A 91 2.32 2.53 2.26
CA LEU A 91 1.14 2.28 1.42
C LEU A 91 0.03 3.31 1.65
N ASN A 92 -0.25 3.66 2.91
CA ASN A 92 -1.25 4.68 3.23
C ASN A 92 -0.82 6.07 2.75
N THR A 93 0.46 6.41 2.90
CA THR A 93 1.00 7.71 2.47
C THR A 93 0.92 7.87 0.94
N ARG A 94 1.42 6.88 0.19
CA ARG A 94 1.37 6.88 -1.28
C ARG A 94 -0.06 6.84 -1.81
N GLY A 95 -0.92 6.00 -1.23
CA GLY A 95 -2.32 5.97 -1.66
C GLY A 95 -3.09 7.24 -1.33
N SER A 96 -2.77 7.94 -0.24
CA SER A 96 -3.34 9.26 0.04
C SER A 96 -2.91 10.29 -1.02
N LYS A 97 -1.61 10.31 -1.39
CA LYS A 97 -1.11 11.19 -2.46
C LYS A 97 -1.86 10.97 -3.78
N ILE A 98 -2.04 9.72 -4.20
CA ILE A 98 -2.75 9.40 -5.45
C ILE A 98 -4.22 9.84 -5.37
N GLN A 99 -4.90 9.62 -4.25
CA GLN A 99 -6.30 10.04 -4.05
C GLN A 99 -6.52 11.55 -4.21
N PHE A 100 -5.52 12.39 -3.89
CA PHE A 100 -5.59 13.84 -4.10
C PHE A 100 -5.39 14.27 -5.55
N THR A 101 -4.77 13.40 -6.36
CA THR A 101 -4.41 13.71 -7.76
C THR A 101 -5.35 13.09 -8.79
N CYS A 102 -6.08 12.03 -8.44
CA CYS A 102 -7.01 11.35 -9.34
C CYS A 102 -8.46 11.82 -9.17
N GLU A 103 -9.33 11.43 -10.12
CA GLU A 103 -10.76 11.70 -10.01
C GLU A 103 -11.39 10.91 -8.86
N LYS A 104 -12.52 11.40 -8.32
CA LYS A 104 -13.21 10.76 -7.18
C LYS A 104 -13.56 9.29 -7.44
N LYS A 105 -13.95 8.96 -8.67
CA LYS A 105 -14.32 7.59 -9.07
C LYS A 105 -13.15 6.61 -8.93
N ASP A 106 -11.93 7.08 -9.11
CA ASP A 106 -10.70 6.29 -9.00
C ASP A 106 -10.14 6.33 -7.57
N ALA A 107 -10.36 7.43 -6.84
CA ALA A 107 -9.91 7.60 -5.47
C ALA A 107 -10.64 6.68 -4.46
N ILE A 108 -11.95 6.47 -4.65
CA ILE A 108 -12.79 5.70 -3.71
C ILE A 108 -12.32 4.24 -3.58
N PRO A 109 -12.10 3.48 -4.68
CA PRO A 109 -11.57 2.11 -4.59
C PRO A 109 -10.23 2.01 -3.87
N ILE A 110 -9.30 2.94 -4.16
CA ILE A 110 -7.97 2.98 -3.52
C ILE A 110 -8.13 3.16 -2.00
N LYS A 111 -8.97 4.11 -1.60
CA LYS A 111 -9.27 4.37 -0.18
C LYS A 111 -9.86 3.15 0.51
N ASN A 112 -10.88 2.54 -0.07
CA ASN A 112 -11.56 1.37 0.52
C ASN A 112 -10.59 0.21 0.68
N ARG A 113 -9.73 -0.02 -0.31
CA ARG A 113 -8.71 -1.07 -0.24
C ARG A 113 -7.70 -0.81 0.87
N LEU A 114 -7.18 0.42 1.01
CA LEU A 114 -6.28 0.79 2.11
C LEU A 114 -6.92 0.59 3.49
N ILE A 115 -8.18 1.01 3.65
CA ILE A 115 -8.92 0.82 4.91
C ILE A 115 -9.03 -0.67 5.24
N SER A 116 -9.37 -1.50 4.24
CA SER A 116 -9.46 -2.96 4.43
C SER A 116 -8.11 -3.58 4.82
N LEU A 117 -7.03 -3.24 4.12
CA LEU A 117 -5.68 -3.72 4.43
C LEU A 117 -5.26 -3.31 5.84
N LYS A 118 -5.49 -2.05 6.22
CA LYS A 118 -5.19 -1.54 7.57
C LYS A 118 -5.98 -2.29 8.64
N HIS A 119 -7.29 -2.46 8.45
CA HIS A 119 -8.12 -3.17 9.42
C HIS A 119 -7.68 -4.62 9.64
N ARG A 120 -7.35 -5.33 8.56
CA ARG A 120 -6.79 -6.69 8.62
C ARG A 120 -5.45 -6.72 9.34
N PHE A 121 -4.56 -5.78 9.03
CA PHE A 121 -3.27 -5.64 9.69
C PHE A 121 -3.44 -5.40 11.21
N ASP A 122 -4.29 -4.46 11.60
CA ASP A 122 -4.56 -4.14 13.01
C ASP A 122 -5.12 -5.37 13.75
N LYS A 123 -5.99 -6.17 13.11
CA LYS A 123 -6.48 -7.43 13.66
C LYS A 123 -5.36 -8.46 13.88
N ILE A 124 -4.42 -8.58 12.95
CA ILE A 124 -3.24 -9.46 13.11
C ILE A 124 -2.37 -8.97 14.26
N VAL A 125 -2.08 -7.67 14.34
CA VAL A 125 -1.29 -7.07 15.42
C VAL A 125 -1.92 -7.39 16.78
N ASN A 126 -3.23 -7.19 16.93
CA ASN A 126 -3.94 -7.46 18.18
C ASN A 126 -3.89 -8.95 18.55
N ARG A 127 -4.22 -9.85 17.61
CA ARG A 127 -4.17 -11.30 17.85
C ARG A 127 -2.78 -11.79 18.20
N THR A 128 -1.76 -11.20 17.60
CA THR A 128 -0.35 -11.53 17.86
C THR A 128 0.04 -11.12 19.28
N ALA A 129 -0.40 -9.94 19.72
CA ALA A 129 -0.15 -9.44 21.07
C ALA A 129 -0.88 -10.26 22.15
N ASP A 130 -2.13 -10.67 21.89
CA ASP A 130 -2.92 -11.43 22.87
C ASP A 130 -2.37 -12.84 23.14
N ARG A 131 -1.64 -13.44 22.19
CA ARG A 131 -0.95 -14.72 22.41
C ARG A 131 0.30 -14.61 23.28
N THR A 132 0.83 -13.40 23.44
CA THR A 132 2.02 -13.11 24.25
C THR A 132 1.66 -12.75 25.70
N LYS A 133 0.38 -12.50 25.99
CA LYS A 133 -0.13 -12.26 27.36
C LYS A 133 -0.46 -13.58 28.04
#